data_AF-A0A2E7A2P0-F1
#
_entry.id   AF-A0A2E7A2P0-F1
#
_cell.length_a   1.000
_cell.length_b   1.000
_cell.length_c   1.000
_cell.angle_alpha   90.00
_cell.angle_beta   90.00
_cell.angle_gamma   90.00
#
_symmetry.space_group_name_H-M   'P 1'
#
loop_
_entity.id
_entity.type
_entity.pdbx_description
1 polymer ?
#
loop_
_entity_poly.entity_id
_entity_poly.type
_entity_poly.pdbx_seq_one_letter_code
_entity_poly.pdbx_strand_id
1 'polypeptide(L)'
;MTFAFIAVSLLGGDVALAAEGEAAAASAAGLKGIGGGIGAGLAAVGAGIGIGLIGGNAVQAIARQPEMTGPIGTNMIITAALVEGVALFAVVVGLLGIIAA
;
A
#
# COMPACT_ATOMS: atom_id res chain seq x y z
N MET A 1 39.11 -5.31 1.55
CA MET A 1 38.63 -6.15 0.43
C MET A 1 37.54 -7.14 0.83
N THR A 2 37.51 -7.69 2.05
CA THR A 2 36.44 -8.62 2.48
C THR A 2 35.11 -7.94 2.84
N PHE A 3 35.12 -6.68 3.31
CA PHE A 3 33.87 -5.98 3.68
C PHE A 3 33.11 -5.35 2.50
N ALA A 4 33.74 -5.19 1.34
CA ALA A 4 33.07 -4.68 0.13
C ALA A 4 32.28 -5.78 -0.61
N PHE A 5 32.64 -7.05 -0.42
CA PHE A 5 32.00 -8.19 -1.08
C PHE A 5 30.64 -8.59 -0.48
N ILE A 6 30.41 -8.28 0.79
CA ILE A 6 29.15 -8.60 1.50
C ILE A 6 28.03 -7.62 1.09
N ALA A 7 28.35 -6.39 0.72
CA ALA A 7 27.35 -5.42 0.25
C ALA A 7 26.84 -5.74 -1.17
N VAL A 8 27.68 -6.37 -2.00
CA VAL A 8 27.34 -6.70 -3.40
C VAL A 8 26.48 -7.96 -3.51
N SER A 9 26.54 -8.87 -2.53
CA SER A 9 25.76 -10.12 -2.53
C SER A 9 24.33 -9.99 -1.97
N LEU A 10 23.96 -8.82 -1.45
CA LEU A 10 22.61 -8.53 -0.93
C LEU A 10 21.72 -7.73 -1.89
N LEU A 11 22.27 -7.28 -3.03
CA LEU A 11 21.52 -6.73 -4.14
C LEU A 11 21.56 -7.78 -5.26
N GLY A 12 20.57 -8.68 -5.25
CA GLY A 12 20.52 -9.81 -6.17
C GLY A 12 20.66 -9.39 -7.64
N GLY A 13 21.56 -10.06 -8.35
CA GLY A 13 21.66 -10.01 -9.80
C GLY A 13 23.10 -10.08 -10.30
N ASP A 14 23.57 -11.28 -10.59
CA ASP A 14 24.89 -11.58 -11.14
C ASP A 14 25.21 -10.80 -12.43
N VAL A 15 26.50 -10.49 -12.55
CA VAL A 15 27.14 -9.82 -13.68
C VAL A 15 27.22 -10.77 -14.89
N ALA A 16 26.76 -10.28 -16.04
CA ALA A 16 27.08 -10.70 -17.42
C ALA A 16 26.54 -12.04 -17.97
N LEU A 17 25.67 -11.96 -19.00
CA LEU A 17 25.92 -12.42 -20.39
C LEU A 17 24.60 -12.49 -21.20
N ALA A 18 24.31 -11.48 -22.06
CA ALA A 18 23.59 -11.57 -23.36
C ALA A 18 22.92 -10.23 -23.74
N ALA A 19 23.51 -9.52 -24.70
CA ALA A 19 23.13 -8.17 -25.16
C ALA A 19 21.83 -8.07 -25.99
N GLU A 20 20.97 -9.09 -26.02
CA GLU A 20 19.63 -9.02 -26.64
C GLU A 20 18.48 -9.07 -25.62
N GLY A 21 18.76 -9.34 -24.33
CA GLY A 21 17.73 -9.50 -23.28
C GLY A 21 17.38 -8.25 -22.47
N GLU A 22 18.14 -7.16 -22.62
CA GLU A 22 18.09 -6.01 -21.69
C GLU A 22 16.87 -5.09 -21.90
N ALA A 23 16.37 -4.97 -23.14
CA ALA A 23 15.17 -4.19 -23.45
C ALA A 23 13.88 -4.83 -22.91
N ALA A 24 13.83 -6.16 -22.79
CA ALA A 24 12.71 -6.88 -22.19
C ALA A 24 12.74 -6.86 -20.65
N ALA A 25 13.93 -6.86 -20.05
CA ALA A 25 14.11 -6.74 -18.59
C ALA A 25 13.76 -5.32 -18.08
N ALA A 26 14.11 -4.27 -18.84
CA ALA A 26 13.73 -2.89 -18.53
C ALA A 26 12.20 -2.66 -18.60
N SER A 27 11.51 -3.29 -19.55
CA SER A 27 10.04 -3.17 -19.65
C SER A 27 9.31 -3.94 -18.56
N ALA A 28 9.84 -5.09 -18.13
CA ALA A 28 9.29 -5.88 -17.03
C ALA A 28 9.43 -5.15 -15.66
N ALA A 29 10.56 -4.49 -15.42
CA ALA A 29 10.76 -3.67 -14.22
C ALA A 29 9.84 -2.43 -14.22
N GLY A 30 9.68 -1.77 -15.37
CA GLY A 30 8.75 -0.66 -15.53
C GLY A 30 7.29 -1.06 -15.30
N LEU A 31 6.88 -2.22 -15.82
CA LEU A 31 5.50 -2.72 -15.69
C LEU A 31 5.15 -3.12 -14.26
N LYS A 32 6.10 -3.69 -13.50
CA LYS A 32 5.96 -3.97 -12.06
C LYS A 32 5.74 -2.70 -11.24
N GLY A 33 6.55 -1.66 -11.49
CA GLY A 33 6.43 -0.36 -10.83
C GLY A 33 5.07 0.30 -11.07
N ILE A 34 4.59 0.25 -12.32
CA ILE A 34 3.28 0.79 -12.69
C ILE A 34 2.14 0.00 -12.02
N GLY A 35 2.17 -1.33 -12.07
CA GLY A 35 1.14 -2.18 -11.48
C GLY A 35 1.02 -2.00 -9.96
N GLY A 36 2.14 -2.04 -9.24
CA GLY A 36 2.15 -1.84 -7.78
C GLY A 36 1.78 -0.41 -7.38
N GLY A 37 2.24 0.61 -8.13
CA GLY A 37 1.89 2.00 -7.89
C GLY A 37 0.40 2.29 -8.10
N ILE A 38 -0.19 1.77 -9.18
CA ILE A 38 -1.63 1.88 -9.43
C ILE A 38 -2.44 1.14 -8.37
N GLY A 39 -2.03 -0.09 -8.01
CA GLY A 39 -2.69 -0.86 -6.95
C GLY A 39 -2.70 -0.15 -5.60
N ALA A 40 -1.56 0.38 -5.17
CA ALA A 40 -1.44 1.14 -3.93
C ALA A 40 -2.24 2.47 -3.98
N GLY A 41 -2.20 3.18 -5.12
CA GLY A 41 -2.95 4.41 -5.31
C GLY A 41 -4.47 4.21 -5.26
N LEU A 42 -4.98 3.16 -5.91
CA LEU A 42 -6.40 2.82 -5.85
C LEU A 42 -6.84 2.40 -4.43
N ALA A 43 -6.00 1.66 -3.72
CA ALA A 43 -6.26 1.30 -2.31
C ALA A 43 -6.36 2.55 -1.43
N ALA A 44 -5.45 3.51 -1.59
CA ALA A 44 -5.47 4.77 -0.84
C ALA A 44 -6.72 5.61 -1.14
N VAL A 45 -7.15 5.68 -2.40
CA VAL A 45 -8.40 6.38 -2.79
C VAL A 45 -9.62 5.69 -2.17
N GLY A 46 -9.70 4.36 -2.24
CA GLY A 46 -10.77 3.59 -1.62
C GLY A 46 -10.86 3.79 -0.11
N ALA A 47 -9.71 3.79 0.57
CA ALA A 47 -9.61 4.06 2.00
C ALA A 47 -10.08 5.48 2.35
N GLY A 48 -9.60 6.49 1.62
CA GLY A 48 -9.98 7.89 1.84
C GLY A 48 -11.48 8.13 1.70
N ILE A 49 -12.12 7.53 0.69
CA ILE A 49 -13.58 7.60 0.51
C ILE A 49 -14.30 6.88 1.66
N GLY A 50 -13.86 5.68 2.03
CA GLY A 50 -14.45 4.89 3.11
C GLY A 50 -14.41 5.63 4.45
N ILE A 51 -13.23 6.09 4.87
CA ILE A 51 -13.05 6.84 6.11
C ILE A 51 -13.84 8.15 6.10
N GLY A 52 -13.83 8.88 4.98
CA GLY A 52 -14.58 10.13 4.85
C GLY A 52 -16.09 9.95 5.05
N LEU A 53 -16.66 8.87 4.49
CA LEU A 53 -18.07 8.52 4.68
C LEU A 53 -18.37 8.10 6.13
N ILE A 54 -17.52 7.27 6.73
CA ILE A 54 -17.68 6.83 8.12
C ILE A 54 -17.66 8.05 9.06
N GLY A 55 -16.64 8.91 8.94
CA GLY A 55 -16.50 10.10 9.76
C GLY A 55 -17.64 11.10 9.57
N GLY A 56 -18.04 11.37 8.33
CA GLY A 56 -19.15 12.27 8.02
C GLY A 56 -20.48 11.79 8.61
N ASN A 57 -20.78 10.49 8.50
CA ASN A 57 -21.98 9.90 9.08
C ASN A 57 -21.94 9.89 10.61
N ALA A 58 -20.76 9.62 11.21
CA ALA A 58 -20.60 9.65 12.66
C ALA A 58 -20.85 11.06 13.24
N VAL A 59 -20.29 12.11 12.62
CA VAL A 59 -20.52 13.50 13.04
C VAL A 59 -22.00 13.87 12.92
N GLN A 60 -22.67 13.48 11.83
CA GLN A 60 -24.10 13.71 11.67
C GLN A 60 -24.98 12.96 12.68
N ALA A 61 -24.57 11.76 13.10
CA ALA A 61 -25.26 10.99 14.13
C ALA A 61 -25.07 11.64 15.51
N ILE A 62 -23.84 12.05 15.85
CA ILE A 62 -23.50 12.74 17.10
C ILE A 62 -24.26 14.07 17.20
N ALA A 63 -24.38 14.82 16.11
CA ALA A 63 -25.13 16.07 16.09
C ALA A 63 -26.63 15.89 16.42
N ARG A 64 -27.21 14.71 16.11
CA ARG A 64 -28.61 14.38 16.42
C ARG A 64 -28.80 13.79 17.80
N GLN A 65 -27.80 13.09 18.33
CA GLN A 65 -27.83 12.38 19.61
C GLN A 65 -26.48 12.58 20.35
N PRO A 66 -26.26 13.76 20.96
CA PRO A 66 -24.99 14.10 21.60
C PRO A 66 -24.66 13.18 22.79
N GLU A 67 -25.68 12.65 23.48
CA GLU A 67 -25.55 11.67 24.55
C GLU A 67 -24.91 10.34 24.10
N MET A 68 -24.97 10.02 22.80
CA MET A 68 -24.41 8.79 22.22
C MET A 68 -23.00 8.96 21.63
N THR A 69 -22.31 10.07 21.94
CA THR A 69 -20.96 10.37 21.39
C THR A 69 -19.95 9.24 21.63
N GLY A 70 -19.90 8.67 22.84
CA GLY A 70 -18.96 7.61 23.18
C GLY A 70 -19.16 6.34 22.34
N PRO A 71 -20.37 5.74 22.33
CA PRO A 71 -20.67 4.57 21.50
C PRO A 71 -20.49 4.81 20.00
N ILE A 72 -20.97 5.95 19.47
CA ILE A 72 -20.83 6.29 18.04
C ILE A 72 -19.35 6.44 17.67
N GLY A 73 -18.57 7.15 18.48
CA GLY A 73 -17.13 7.33 18.26
C GLY A 73 -16.37 6.00 18.33
N THR A 74 -16.73 5.10 19.25
CA THR A 74 -16.11 3.77 19.34
C THR A 74 -16.37 2.95 18.08
N ASN A 75 -17.62 2.88 17.62
CA ASN A 75 -17.97 2.18 16.40
C ASN A 75 -17.30 2.80 15.17
N MET A 76 -17.26 4.13 15.09
CA MET A 76 -16.57 4.88 14.02
C MET A 76 -15.10 4.44 13.92
N ILE A 77 -14.37 4.43 15.03
CA ILE A 77 -12.95 4.05 15.07
C ILE A 77 -12.76 2.57 14.71
N ILE A 78 -13.63 1.66 15.18
CA ILE A 78 -13.56 0.24 14.81
C ILE A 78 -13.72 0.08 13.30
N THR A 79 -14.76 0.68 12.71
CA THR A 79 -14.96 0.61 11.26
C THR A 79 -13.83 1.29 10.48
N ALA A 80 -13.30 2.40 10.98
CA ALA A 80 -12.15 3.08 10.38
C ALA A 80 -10.91 2.19 10.39
N ALA A 81 -10.61 1.53 11.52
CA ALA A 81 -9.48 0.63 11.66
C ALA A 81 -9.59 -0.60 10.73
N LEU A 82 -10.80 -1.12 10.49
CA LEU A 82 -11.00 -2.21 9.53
C LEU A 82 -10.72 -1.77 8.09
N VAL A 83 -11.15 -0.56 7.70
CA VAL A 83 -10.86 0.01 6.37
C VAL A 83 -9.35 0.24 6.21
N GLU A 84 -8.71 0.84 7.22
CA GLU A 84 -7.25 1.05 7.24
C GLU A 84 -6.48 -0.28 7.17
N GLY A 85 -6.94 -1.32 7.88
CA GLY A 85 -6.31 -2.63 7.83
C GLY A 85 -6.27 -3.23 6.42
N VAL A 86 -7.37 -3.12 5.67
CA VAL A 86 -7.43 -3.59 4.27
C VAL A 86 -6.59 -2.70 3.34
N ALA A 87 -6.62 -1.38 3.55
CA ALA A 87 -5.85 -0.43 2.75
C ALA A 87 -4.35 -0.64 2.90
N LEU A 88 -3.85 -0.76 4.14
CA LEU A 88 -2.44 -1.03 4.41
C LEU A 88 -2.02 -2.40 3.89
N PHE A 89 -2.88 -3.42 3.99
CA PHE A 89 -2.61 -4.72 3.39
C PHE A 89 -2.43 -4.62 1.87
N ALA A 90 -3.31 -3.90 1.17
CA ALA A 90 -3.20 -3.69 -0.27
C ALA A 90 -1.94 -2.91 -0.68
N VAL A 91 -1.55 -1.89 0.09
CA VAL A 91 -0.31 -1.14 -0.12
C VAL A 91 0.92 -2.04 0.09
N VAL A 92 0.92 -2.87 1.15
CA VAL A 92 2.01 -3.81 1.41
C VAL A 92 2.12 -4.85 0.29
N VAL A 93 1.01 -5.42 -0.18
CA VAL A 93 1.01 -6.36 -1.30
C VAL A 93 1.50 -5.69 -2.58
N GLY A 94 1.07 -4.46 -2.85
CA GLY A 94 1.55 -3.67 -3.99
C GLY A 94 3.05 -3.39 -3.92
N LEU A 95 3.57 -3.03 -2.75
CA LEU A 95 4.99 -2.84 -2.50
C LEU A 95 5.78 -4.14 -2.68
N LEU A 96 5.28 -5.26 -2.11
CA LEU A 96 5.88 -6.58 -2.28
C LEU A 96 5.92 -7.00 -3.75
N GLY A 97 4.87 -6.72 -4.52
CA GLY A 97 4.85 -6.97 -5.97
C GLY A 97 5.85 -6.13 -6.77
N ILE A 98 6.33 -5.01 -6.22
CA ILE A 98 7.40 -4.21 -6.83
C ILE A 98 8.78 -4.74 -6.46
N ILE A 99 9.00 -5.09 -5.19
CA ILE A 99 10.34 -5.40 -4.66
C ILE A 99 10.70 -6.90 -4.71
N ALA A 100 9.72 -7.79 -4.67
CA ALA A 100 9.90 -9.24 -4.56
C ALA A 100 9.57 -10.00 -5.86
N ALA A 101 9.11 -9.30 -6.90
CA ALA A 101 8.77 -9.89 -8.19
C ALA A 101 9.94 -9.84 -9.15
#